data_AF-A0A8T5F5B0-F1
#
_entry.id   AF-A0A8T5F5B0-F1
#
_cell.length_a   1.000
_cell.length_b   1.000
_cell.length_c   1.000
_cell.angle_alpha   90.00
_cell.angle_beta   90.00
_cell.angle_gamma   90.00
#
_symmetry.space_group_name_H-M   'P 1'
#
loop_
_entity.id
_entity.type
_entity.pdbx_description
1 polymer ?
#
loop_
_entity_poly.entity_id
_entity_poly.type
_entity_poly.pdbx_seq_one_letter_code
_entity_poly.pdbx_strand_id
1 'polypeptide(L)'
;MYPLTHFLVAFFIGLIMVKYGSFTLLQALYAGLVGLLIDVDHFISFVIKKDDFSLKHAWNATVKYKLEERTFIHHFPGFIIVSLILLLLYFIGGPWFWILLIGYYSHIFLDYFNFRKWLRLKRKSLNFKEEGFFFKIPIYEIVFDVIFIALILFLLL
;
A
#
# COMPACT_ATOMS: atom_id res chain seq x y z
N MET A 1 3.04 1.93 5.21
CA MET A 1 4.26 2.62 4.68
C MET A 1 3.79 3.87 3.94
N TYR A 2 4.59 4.54 3.11
CA TYR A 2 4.03 5.58 2.24
C TYR A 2 3.10 4.97 1.17
N PRO A 3 1.99 5.64 0.81
CA PRO A 3 1.03 5.13 -0.17
C PRO A 3 1.66 4.82 -1.55
N LEU A 4 2.67 5.60 -1.95
CA LEU A 4 3.42 5.36 -3.18
C LEU A 4 4.09 3.97 -3.22
N THR A 5 4.70 3.54 -2.12
CA THR A 5 5.35 2.24 -2.06
C THR A 5 4.35 1.10 -2.23
N HIS A 6 3.16 1.21 -1.60
CA HIS A 6 2.09 0.23 -1.75
C HIS A 6 1.62 0.13 -3.21
N PHE A 7 1.45 1.27 -3.89
CA PHE A 7 1.14 1.30 -5.32
C PHE A 7 2.22 0.61 -6.16
N LEU A 8 3.49 0.99 -5.98
CA LEU A 8 4.60 0.51 -6.82
C LEU A 8 4.78 -1.01 -6.72
N VAL A 9 4.70 -1.59 -5.53
CA VAL A 9 4.86 -3.03 -5.35
C VAL A 9 3.69 -3.82 -5.95
N ALA A 10 2.45 -3.39 -5.69
CA ALA A 10 1.28 -4.04 -6.26
C ALA A 10 1.27 -3.95 -7.79
N PHE A 11 1.63 -2.78 -8.33
CA PHE A 11 1.75 -2.57 -9.77
C PHE A 11 2.86 -3.43 -10.39
N PHE A 12 4.03 -3.51 -9.76
CA PHE A 12 5.12 -4.36 -10.21
C PHE A 12 4.74 -5.85 -10.27
N ILE A 13 4.08 -6.38 -9.24
CA ILE A 13 3.57 -7.75 -9.26
C ILE A 13 2.55 -7.93 -10.39
N GLY A 14 1.67 -6.95 -10.59
CA GLY A 14 0.76 -6.92 -11.74
C GLY A 14 1.50 -6.96 -13.09
N LEU A 15 2.59 -6.21 -13.26
CA LEU A 15 3.39 -6.22 -14.49
C LEU A 15 4.09 -7.55 -14.74
N ILE A 16 4.50 -8.27 -13.68
CA ILE A 16 4.97 -9.65 -13.83
C ILE A 16 3.87 -10.51 -14.45
N MET A 17 2.62 -10.39 -14.00
CA MET A 17 1.49 -11.11 -14.58
C MET A 17 1.21 -10.71 -16.03
N VAL A 18 1.45 -9.44 -16.40
CA VAL A 18 1.36 -8.97 -17.80
C VAL A 18 2.41 -9.68 -18.66
N LYS A 19 3.65 -9.77 -18.19
CA LYS A 19 4.74 -10.45 -18.91
C LYS A 19 4.44 -11.93 -19.20
N TYR A 20 3.70 -12.59 -18.32
CA TYR A 20 3.26 -13.98 -18.50
C TYR A 20 1.89 -14.13 -19.18
N GLY A 21 1.34 -13.04 -19.72
CA GLY A 21 0.08 -13.06 -20.50
C GLY A 21 -1.18 -13.30 -19.67
N SER A 22 -1.09 -13.27 -18.33
CA SER A 22 -2.25 -13.47 -17.44
C SER A 22 -3.01 -12.17 -17.20
N PHE A 23 -2.34 -11.02 -17.29
CA PHE A 23 -2.90 -9.69 -17.08
C PHE A 23 -2.77 -8.79 -18.33
N THR A 24 -3.67 -7.82 -18.47
CA THR A 24 -3.44 -6.63 -19.29
C THR A 24 -2.74 -5.54 -18.47
N LEU A 25 -2.10 -4.57 -19.13
CA LEU A 25 -1.47 -3.42 -18.45
C LEU A 25 -2.48 -2.66 -17.57
N LEU A 26 -3.73 -2.54 -18.04
CA LEU A 26 -4.80 -1.90 -17.27
C LEU A 26 -5.13 -2.66 -15.98
N GLN A 27 -5.13 -4.00 -16.02
CA GLN A 27 -5.34 -4.83 -14.83
C GLN A 27 -4.17 -4.70 -13.84
N ALA A 28 -2.94 -4.60 -14.33
CA ALA A 28 -1.79 -4.32 -13.48
C ALA A 28 -1.93 -2.95 -12.78
N LEU A 29 -2.32 -1.91 -13.53
CA LEU A 29 -2.58 -0.58 -12.97
C LEU A 29 -3.66 -0.63 -11.88
N TYR A 30 -4.74 -1.38 -12.10
CA TYR A 30 -5.78 -1.57 -11.08
C TYR A 30 -5.25 -2.28 -9.83
N ALA A 31 -4.36 -3.27 -9.96
CA ALA A 31 -3.72 -3.89 -8.79
C ALA A 31 -2.92 -2.85 -7.98
N GLY A 32 -2.15 -1.99 -8.67
CA GLY A 32 -1.46 -0.84 -8.07
C GLY A 32 -2.40 0.09 -7.31
N LEU A 33 -3.49 0.50 -7.95
CA LEU A 33 -4.49 1.39 -7.33
C LEU A 33 -5.19 0.74 -6.14
N VAL A 34 -5.49 -0.56 -6.19
CA VAL A 34 -6.05 -1.26 -5.02
C VAL A 34 -5.07 -1.26 -3.86
N GLY A 35 -3.79 -1.54 -4.10
CA GLY A 35 -2.74 -1.49 -3.08
C GLY A 35 -2.67 -0.12 -2.37
N LEU A 36 -2.84 0.96 -3.13
CA LEU A 36 -2.92 2.33 -2.62
C LEU A 36 -4.22 2.60 -1.85
N LEU A 37 -5.37 2.17 -2.39
CA LEU A 37 -6.69 2.47 -1.84
C LEU A 37 -6.94 1.80 -0.50
N ILE A 38 -6.19 0.76 -0.16
CA ILE A 38 -6.30 0.12 1.16
C ILE A 38 -5.97 1.12 2.27
N ASP A 39 -4.97 2.01 2.08
CA ASP A 39 -4.59 3.07 3.05
C ASP A 39 -5.71 4.10 3.32
N VAL A 40 -6.78 4.12 2.50
CA VAL A 40 -7.94 4.99 2.74
C VAL A 40 -8.66 4.60 4.04
N ASP A 41 -8.48 3.36 4.50
CA ASP A 41 -8.96 2.89 5.79
C ASP A 41 -8.52 3.79 6.96
N HIS A 42 -7.28 4.29 6.93
CA HIS A 42 -6.75 5.21 7.94
C HIS A 42 -7.49 6.55 7.96
N PHE A 43 -7.81 7.08 6.77
CA PHE A 43 -8.62 8.30 6.67
C PHE A 43 -10.04 8.05 7.21
N ILE A 44 -10.67 6.95 6.82
CA ILE A 44 -11.99 6.57 7.34
C ILE A 44 -11.96 6.42 8.86
N SER A 45 -10.94 5.77 9.41
CA SER A 45 -10.78 5.61 10.86
C SER A 45 -10.63 6.95 11.58
N PHE A 46 -9.85 7.86 11.00
CA PHE A 46 -9.68 9.21 11.51
C PHE A 46 -11.03 9.95 11.54
N VAL A 47 -11.79 9.93 10.44
CA VAL A 47 -13.11 10.55 10.35
C VAL A 47 -14.05 10.01 11.43
N ILE A 48 -14.15 8.69 11.58
CA ILE A 48 -15.04 8.05 12.56
C ILE A 48 -14.67 8.44 13.99
N LYS A 49 -13.37 8.51 14.32
CA LYS A 49 -12.91 8.72 15.71
C LYS A 49 -12.77 10.18 16.11
N LYS A 50 -12.53 11.06 15.14
CA LYS A 50 -12.28 12.49 15.37
C LYS A 50 -13.43 13.37 14.91
N ASP A 51 -14.41 12.80 14.20
CA ASP A 51 -15.52 13.54 13.59
C ASP A 51 -15.01 14.70 12.72
N ASP A 52 -13.91 14.46 12.00
CA ASP A 52 -13.19 15.45 11.20
C ASP A 52 -12.87 14.89 9.81
N PHE A 53 -13.38 15.56 8.78
CA PHE A 53 -13.23 15.19 7.37
C PHE A 53 -12.01 15.85 6.68
N SER A 54 -11.20 16.60 7.42
CA SER A 54 -10.01 17.26 6.89
C SER A 54 -8.90 16.25 6.61
N LEU A 55 -8.64 15.99 5.32
CA LEU A 55 -7.52 15.15 4.88
C LEU A 55 -6.18 15.63 5.44
N LYS A 56 -5.99 16.96 5.54
CA LYS A 56 -4.79 17.57 6.09
C LYS A 56 -4.62 17.26 7.57
N HIS A 57 -5.70 17.26 8.34
CA HIS A 57 -5.63 16.89 9.76
C HIS A 57 -5.36 15.40 9.93
N ALA A 58 -6.03 14.55 9.15
CA ALA A 58 -5.79 13.10 9.15
C ALA A 58 -4.33 12.76 8.83
N TRP A 59 -3.80 13.34 7.75
CA TRP A 59 -2.41 13.16 7.34
C TRP A 59 -1.43 13.58 8.44
N ASN A 60 -1.61 14.79 8.97
CA ASN A 60 -0.74 15.32 10.02
C ASN A 60 -0.86 14.51 11.32
N ALA A 61 -2.03 13.98 11.63
CA ALA A 61 -2.25 13.10 12.77
C ALA A 61 -1.44 11.80 12.66
N THR A 62 -1.46 11.16 11.49
CA THR A 62 -0.70 9.95 11.23
C THR A 62 0.81 10.21 11.25
N VAL A 63 1.28 11.24 10.55
CA VAL A 63 2.72 11.51 10.36
C VAL A 63 3.37 12.12 11.61
N LYS A 64 2.72 13.10 12.24
CA LYS A 64 3.31 13.89 13.34
C LYS A 64 2.99 13.30 14.71
N TYR A 65 1.75 12.87 14.92
CA TYR A 65 1.27 12.45 16.24
C TYR A 65 1.25 10.92 16.41
N LYS A 66 1.60 10.15 15.36
CA LYS A 66 1.61 8.68 15.37
C LYS A 66 0.31 8.10 15.95
N LEU A 67 -0.82 8.59 15.46
CA LEU A 67 -2.07 7.86 15.62
C LEU A 67 -1.97 6.58 14.76
N GLU A 68 -1.22 5.59 15.27
CA GLU A 68 -1.03 4.26 14.67
C GLU A 68 -2.29 3.44 14.94
N GLU A 69 -3.40 3.84 14.35
CA GLU A 69 -4.63 3.07 14.42
C GLU A 69 -4.78 2.29 13.13
N ARG A 70 -4.11 1.12 13.11
CA ARG A 70 -4.40 0.07 12.14
C ARG A 70 -5.87 -0.26 12.22
N THR A 71 -6.59 -0.17 11.10
CA THR A 71 -8.01 -0.54 11.10
C THR A 71 -8.18 -2.06 11.16
N PHE A 72 -9.43 -2.50 11.30
CA PHE A 72 -9.79 -3.92 11.39
C PHE A 72 -9.13 -4.80 10.32
N ILE A 73 -9.00 -4.31 9.08
CA ILE A 73 -8.46 -5.10 7.95
C ILE A 73 -6.98 -5.47 8.09
N HIS A 74 -6.23 -4.77 8.95
CA HIS A 74 -4.84 -5.07 9.26
C HIS A 74 -4.71 -6.03 10.44
N HIS A 75 -5.74 -6.25 11.25
CA HIS A 75 -5.71 -7.17 12.39
C HIS A 75 -6.02 -8.60 11.94
N PHE A 76 -5.56 -9.60 12.69
CA PHE A 76 -5.75 -11.02 12.34
C PHE A 76 -7.20 -11.40 12.00
N PRO A 77 -8.23 -10.97 12.75
CA PRO A 77 -9.61 -11.29 12.38
C PRO A 77 -10.03 -10.66 11.06
N GLY A 78 -9.65 -9.42 10.79
CA GLY A 78 -9.96 -8.76 9.52
C GLY A 78 -9.20 -9.36 8.35
N PHE A 79 -7.94 -9.74 8.56
CA PHE A 79 -7.17 -10.52 7.60
C PHE A 79 -7.91 -11.80 7.20
N ILE A 80 -8.36 -12.60 8.17
CA ILE A 80 -9.11 -13.84 7.88
C ILE A 80 -10.41 -13.53 7.10
N ILE A 81 -11.16 -12.50 7.49
CA ILE A 81 -12.40 -12.12 6.79
C ILE A 81 -12.13 -11.72 5.34
N VAL A 82 -11.15 -10.85 5.10
CA VAL A 82 -10.78 -10.42 3.74
C VAL A 82 -10.26 -11.60 2.92
N SER A 83 -9.44 -12.48 3.51
CA SER A 83 -8.96 -13.70 2.85
C SER A 83 -10.11 -14.64 2.46
N LEU A 84 -11.13 -14.80 3.31
CA LEU A 84 -12.33 -15.59 2.98
C LEU A 84 -13.14 -14.96 1.85
N ILE A 85 -13.32 -13.64 1.85
CA ILE A 85 -13.99 -12.92 0.75
C ILE A 85 -13.24 -13.12 -0.56
N LEU A 86 -11.91 -12.98 -0.55
CA LEU A 86 -11.08 -13.23 -1.73
C LEU A 86 -11.17 -14.67 -2.19
N LEU A 87 -11.20 -15.64 -1.27
CA LEU A 87 -11.39 -17.06 -1.61
C LEU A 87 -12.76 -17.32 -2.25
N LEU A 88 -13.83 -16.66 -1.80
CA LEU A 88 -15.14 -16.77 -2.45
C LEU A 88 -15.12 -16.14 -3.85
N LEU A 89 -14.45 -14.99 -4.01
CA LEU A 89 -14.26 -14.32 -5.31
C LEU A 89 -13.46 -15.18 -6.30
N TYR A 90 -12.54 -16.02 -5.82
CA TYR A 90 -11.81 -16.97 -6.66
C TYR A 90 -12.76 -17.91 -7.43
N PHE A 91 -13.80 -18.43 -6.76
CA PHE A 91 -14.77 -19.33 -7.39
C PHE A 91 -15.69 -18.65 -8.40
N ILE A 92 -15.87 -17.32 -8.28
CA ILE A 92 -16.65 -16.55 -9.26
C ILE A 92 -15.85 -16.40 -10.57
N GLY A 93 -14.52 -16.51 -10.52
CA GLY A 93 -13.65 -16.54 -11.69
C GLY A 93 -13.60 -15.20 -12.40
N GLY A 94 -12.53 -14.42 -12.18
CA GLY A 94 -12.34 -13.18 -12.92
C GLY A 94 -11.04 -12.46 -12.59
N PRO A 95 -10.64 -11.48 -13.42
CA PRO A 95 -9.44 -10.70 -13.19
C PRO A 95 -9.51 -9.90 -11.87
N TRP A 96 -10.72 -9.54 -11.42
CA TRP A 96 -10.93 -8.84 -10.15
C TRP A 96 -10.44 -9.60 -8.94
N PHE A 97 -10.56 -10.93 -8.92
CA PHE A 97 -9.98 -11.73 -7.84
C PHE A 97 -8.48 -11.48 -7.73
N TRP A 98 -7.75 -11.61 -8.84
CA TRP A 98 -6.30 -11.44 -8.87
C TRP A 98 -5.87 -10.00 -8.57
N ILE A 99 -6.60 -9.02 -9.10
CA ILE A 99 -6.35 -7.59 -8.83
C ILE A 99 -6.46 -7.30 -7.33
N LEU A 100 -7.55 -7.73 -6.70
CA LEU A 100 -7.79 -7.53 -5.28
C LEU A 100 -6.81 -8.34 -4.42
N LEU A 101 -6.50 -9.57 -4.81
CA LEU A 101 -5.52 -10.43 -4.15
C LEU A 101 -4.14 -9.76 -4.13
N ILE A 102 -3.64 -9.33 -5.29
CA ILE A 102 -2.33 -8.68 -5.41
C ILE A 102 -2.32 -7.39 -4.60
N GLY A 103 -3.32 -6.52 -4.77
CA GLY A 103 -3.40 -5.26 -4.04
C GLY A 103 -3.42 -5.48 -2.52
N TYR A 104 -4.30 -6.36 -2.03
CA TYR A 104 -4.44 -6.63 -0.60
C TYR A 104 -3.21 -7.30 0.01
N TYR A 105 -2.75 -8.41 -0.54
CA TYR A 105 -1.66 -9.15 0.07
C TYR A 105 -0.32 -8.44 -0.06
N SER A 106 -0.05 -7.71 -1.15
CA SER A 106 1.16 -6.88 -1.23
C SER A 106 1.11 -5.76 -0.20
N HIS A 107 -0.04 -5.13 0.00
CA HIS A 107 -0.21 -4.10 1.01
C HIS A 107 0.08 -4.64 2.43
N ILE A 108 -0.61 -5.71 2.83
CA ILE A 108 -0.41 -6.34 4.15
C ILE A 108 1.03 -6.82 4.31
N PHE A 109 1.61 -7.43 3.27
CA PHE A 109 3.01 -7.86 3.30
C PHE A 109 3.93 -6.70 3.63
N LEU A 110 3.82 -5.56 2.92
CA LEU A 110 4.65 -4.39 3.17
C LEU A 110 4.49 -3.84 4.59
N ASP A 111 3.26 -3.82 5.10
CA ASP A 111 2.94 -3.29 6.42
C ASP A 111 3.46 -4.13 7.59
N TYR A 112 3.64 -5.43 7.36
CA TYR A 112 4.20 -6.37 8.34
C TYR A 112 5.69 -6.64 8.13
N PHE A 113 6.19 -6.44 6.91
CA PHE A 113 7.58 -6.70 6.59
C PHE A 113 8.48 -5.59 7.12
N ASN A 114 9.36 -5.95 8.05
CA ASN A 114 10.27 -4.99 8.66
C ASN A 114 11.52 -4.75 7.78
N PHE A 115 11.33 -4.07 6.64
CA PHE A 115 12.41 -3.77 5.66
C PHE A 115 13.64 -3.16 6.30
N ARG A 116 13.43 -2.27 7.28
CA ARG A 116 14.52 -1.64 8.03
C ARG A 116 15.41 -2.67 8.71
N LYS A 117 14.83 -3.66 9.40
CA LYS A 117 15.59 -4.70 10.10
C LYS A 117 16.32 -5.58 9.10
N TRP A 118 15.67 -5.90 7.98
CA TRP A 118 16.24 -6.72 6.92
C TRP A 118 17.45 -6.05 6.25
N LEU A 119 17.35 -4.76 5.88
CA LEU A 119 18.44 -4.00 5.24
C LEU A 119 19.46 -3.42 6.23
N ARG A 120 19.29 -3.61 7.54
CA ARG A 120 20.15 -3.04 8.61
C ARG A 120 20.38 -1.53 8.48
N LEU A 121 19.39 -0.79 7.95
CA LEU A 121 19.52 0.64 7.69
C LEU A 121 19.35 1.48 8.97
N LYS A 122 20.18 2.52 9.11
CA LYS A 122 20.03 3.51 10.19
C LYS A 122 18.70 4.24 10.05
N ARG A 123 18.12 4.65 11.19
CA ARG A 123 16.83 5.36 11.29
C ARG A 123 16.97 6.81 10.81
N LYS A 124 17.20 7.00 9.51
CA LYS A 124 17.21 8.31 8.86
C LYS A 124 15.88 8.54 8.15
N SER A 125 15.30 9.71 8.34
CA SER A 125 14.10 10.17 7.63
C SER A 125 14.32 11.58 7.12
N LEU A 126 13.74 11.88 5.96
CA LEU A 126 13.59 13.25 5.47
C LEU A 126 12.30 13.81 6.06
N ASN A 127 12.41 14.94 6.76
CA ASN A 127 11.27 15.62 7.36
C ASN A 127 11.12 16.97 6.68
N PHE A 128 9.94 17.26 6.14
CA PHE A 128 9.65 18.56 5.52
C PHE A 128 8.17 18.90 5.69
N LYS A 129 7.82 20.15 5.40
CA LYS A 129 6.46 20.66 5.49
C LYS A 129 6.13 21.42 4.21
N GLU A 130 5.03 21.06 3.59
CA GLU A 130 4.57 21.65 2.33
C GLU A 130 3.06 21.89 2.44
N GLU A 131 2.59 23.11 2.13
CA GLU A 131 1.17 23.52 2.21
C GLU A 131 0.47 23.20 3.55
N GLY A 132 1.25 23.04 4.62
CA GLY A 132 0.77 22.66 5.95
C GLY A 132 0.60 21.16 6.19
N PHE A 133 0.95 20.31 5.22
CA PHE A 133 1.16 18.88 5.42
C PHE A 133 2.57 18.63 5.94
N PHE A 134 2.68 17.80 6.98
CA PHE A 134 3.96 17.32 7.50
C PHE A 134 4.32 16.01 6.81
N PHE A 135 5.54 15.90 6.31
CA PHE A 135 6.07 14.69 5.69
C PHE A 135 7.26 14.18 6.52
N LYS A 136 7.33 12.87 6.70
CA LYS A 136 8.42 12.15 7.36
C LYS A 136 8.68 10.87 6.61
N ILE A 137 9.46 10.95 5.54
CA ILE A 137 9.74 9.82 4.66
C ILE A 137 11.02 9.12 5.12
N PRO A 138 10.96 7.85 5.56
CA PRO A 138 12.18 7.10 5.87
C PRO A 138 13.03 6.89 4.62
N ILE A 139 14.36 7.03 4.72
CA ILE A 139 15.26 6.90 3.55
C ILE A 139 15.15 5.53 2.89
N TYR A 140 14.89 4.47 3.66
CA TYR A 140 14.74 3.13 3.10
C TYR A 140 13.53 3.01 2.17
N GLU A 141 12.46 3.78 2.40
CA GLU A 141 11.27 3.77 1.51
C GLU A 141 11.61 4.43 0.18
N ILE A 142 12.35 5.54 0.19
CA ILE A 142 12.83 6.20 -1.03
C ILE A 142 13.70 5.25 -1.87
N VAL A 143 14.64 4.56 -1.22
CA VAL A 143 15.50 3.58 -1.91
C VAL A 143 14.65 2.46 -2.52
N PHE A 144 13.66 1.98 -1.79
CA PHE A 144 12.75 0.94 -2.25
C PHE A 144 11.92 1.41 -3.45
N ASP A 145 11.32 2.59 -3.38
CA ASP A 145 10.56 3.20 -4.48
C ASP A 145 11.41 3.32 -5.75
N VAL A 146 12.67 3.79 -5.63
CA VAL A 146 13.60 3.87 -6.77
C VAL A 146 13.89 2.50 -7.38
N ILE A 147 14.09 1.47 -6.54
CA ILE A 147 14.29 0.09 -7.01
C ILE A 147 13.06 -0.40 -7.78
N PHE A 148 11.85 -0.22 -7.24
CA PHE A 148 10.63 -0.64 -7.93
C PHE A 148 10.39 0.13 -9.22
N ILE A 149 10.64 1.44 -9.26
CA ILE A 149 10.57 2.22 -10.50
C ILE A 149 11.52 1.64 -11.55
N ALA A 150 12.78 1.36 -11.20
CA ALA A 150 13.75 0.77 -12.13
C ALA A 150 13.30 -0.61 -12.65
N LEU A 151 12.77 -1.47 -11.76
CA LEU A 151 12.24 -2.78 -12.12
C LEU A 151 10.98 -2.70 -13.00
N ILE A 152 10.10 -1.73 -12.73
CA ILE A 152 8.91 -1.44 -13.55
C ILE A 152 9.34 -1.01 -14.95
N LEU A 153 10.27 -0.06 -15.07
CA LEU A 153 10.79 0.39 -16.36
C LEU A 153 11.42 -0.77 -17.14
N PHE A 154 12.19 -1.64 -16.46
CA PHE A 154 12.76 -2.84 -17.08
C PHE A 154 11.70 -3.82 -17.60
N LEU A 155 10.53 -3.93 -16.96
CA LEU A 155 9.44 -4.80 -17.43
C LEU A 155 8.62 -4.20 -18.57
N LEU A 156 8.65 -2.88 -18.74
CA LEU A 156 7.89 -2.16 -19.77
C LEU A 156 8.68 -1.96 -21.08
N LEU A 157 10.01 -2.05 -21.03
CA LEU A 157 10.93 -2.00 -22.17
C LEU A 157 11.11 -3.38 -22.80
#